data_AF-A0AAD7MGF9-F1
#
_entry.id   AF-A0AAD7MGF9-F1
#
_cell.length_a   1.000
_cell.length_b   1.000
_cell.length_c   1.000
_cell.angle_alpha   90.00
_cell.angle_beta   90.00
_cell.angle_gamma   90.00
#
_symmetry.space_group_name_H-M   'P 1'
#
loop_
_entity.id
_entity.type
_entity.pdbx_description
1 polymer ?
#
loop_
_entity_poly.entity_id
_entity_poly.type
_entity_poly.pdbx_seq_one_letter_code
_entity_poly.pdbx_strand_id
1 'polypeptide(L)'
;MPAPMLSTSPVFPALYLYPLNDSFFIPKQIALNTPGRRVQLGRKSAKSPTADKKQVYFDSSVVSRRHAEVWQEGNKIFIQDTQSANGTFVNGRRLSPEGRDSYRYELKTNDVLEFGTDIHGYYDTIAHHRIVCRIVCVFTQVEVAMVAMADSRRHRRGYSVTGSIYLPRQ
;
A
#
# COMPACT_ATOMS: atom_id res chain seq x y z
N MET A 1 29.09 2.33 6.94
CA MET A 1 28.50 1.83 5.69
C MET A 1 27.23 2.63 5.41
N PRO A 2 27.05 3.27 4.25
CA PRO A 2 25.81 3.97 3.94
C PRO A 2 24.68 2.95 3.75
N ALA A 3 23.46 3.31 4.16
CA ALA A 3 22.26 2.49 4.01
C ALA A 3 22.07 2.04 2.55
N PRO A 4 21.47 0.86 2.29
CA PRO A 4 21.18 0.44 0.91
C PRO A 4 20.25 1.48 0.31
N MET A 5 20.79 2.30 -0.58
CA MET A 5 20.00 3.21 -1.38
C MET A 5 19.08 2.34 -2.21
N LEU A 6 17.78 2.57 -2.11
CA LEU A 6 16.81 2.11 -3.09
C LEU A 6 17.37 2.49 -4.47
N SER A 7 17.90 1.52 -5.21
CA SER A 7 18.69 1.73 -6.43
C SER A 7 17.82 2.08 -7.65
N THR A 8 16.55 2.41 -7.42
CA THR A 8 15.65 2.93 -8.45
C THR A 8 15.57 4.43 -8.30
N SER A 9 15.96 5.16 -9.34
CA SER A 9 15.74 6.60 -9.46
C SER A 9 14.31 6.91 -8.99
N PRO A 10 14.12 7.84 -8.03
CA PRO A 10 12.80 8.05 -7.47
C PRO A 10 11.90 8.61 -8.57
N VAL A 11 10.86 7.84 -8.91
CA VAL A 11 9.90 8.17 -9.95
C VAL A 11 8.77 8.96 -9.30
N PHE A 12 8.44 10.12 -9.85
CA PHE A 12 7.41 11.00 -9.31
C PHE A 12 6.26 11.22 -10.30
N PRO A 13 5.02 11.38 -9.81
CA PRO A 13 4.59 11.16 -8.43
C PRO A 13 4.63 9.66 -8.05
N ALA A 14 4.85 9.37 -6.78
CA ALA A 14 4.84 8.01 -6.23
C ALA A 14 3.97 7.92 -4.97
N LEU A 15 3.35 6.75 -4.81
CA LEU A 15 2.61 6.36 -3.63
C LEU A 15 3.39 5.28 -2.88
N TYR A 16 3.70 5.51 -1.61
CA TYR A 16 4.34 4.52 -0.75
C TYR A 16 3.31 3.94 0.21
N LEU A 17 3.28 2.61 0.31
CA LEU A 17 2.39 1.86 1.19
C LEU A 17 3.25 1.16 2.24
N TYR A 18 3.14 1.60 3.49
CA TYR A 18 3.83 1.03 4.64
C TYR A 18 2.88 0.13 5.41
N PRO A 19 3.19 -1.15 5.64
CA PRO A 19 2.35 -2.03 6.47
C PRO A 19 2.24 -1.45 7.89
N LEU A 20 1.03 -1.47 8.45
CA LEU A 20 0.76 -1.07 9.84
C LEU A 20 0.37 -2.25 10.74
N ASN A 21 0.09 -3.41 10.16
CA ASN A 21 -0.28 -4.62 10.89
C ASN A 21 0.50 -5.84 10.40
N ASP A 22 0.22 -6.99 11.00
CA ASP A 22 0.78 -8.31 10.67
C ASP A 22 0.28 -8.86 9.32
N SER A 23 0.02 -8.00 8.33
CA SER A 23 -0.27 -8.43 6.97
C SER A 23 0.95 -8.96 6.23
N PHE A 24 2.12 -8.95 6.88
CA PHE A 24 3.41 -9.47 6.41
C PHE A 24 3.78 -9.08 4.97
N PHE A 25 3.26 -7.96 4.44
CA PHE A 25 3.63 -7.48 3.11
C PHE A 25 4.78 -6.48 3.22
N ILE A 26 5.77 -6.62 2.34
CA ILE A 26 6.91 -5.69 2.24
C ILE A 26 6.40 -4.32 1.76
N PRO A 27 6.84 -3.20 2.34
CA PRO A 27 6.47 -1.86 1.88
C PRO A 27 6.54 -1.75 0.35
N LYS A 28 5.48 -1.24 -0.28
CA LYS A 28 5.36 -1.18 -1.74
C LYS A 28 5.39 0.27 -2.21
N GLN A 29 6.15 0.52 -3.28
CA GLN A 29 6.14 1.80 -3.99
C GLN A 29 5.37 1.64 -5.30
N ILE A 30 4.47 2.58 -5.56
CA ILE A 30 3.70 2.68 -6.79
C ILE A 30 4.13 3.94 -7.52
N ALA A 31 4.74 3.78 -8.69
CA ALA A 31 5.06 4.90 -9.56
C ALA A 31 3.82 5.34 -10.34
N LEU A 32 3.40 6.59 -10.14
CA LEU A 32 2.26 7.24 -10.79
C LEU A 32 2.73 8.35 -11.74
N ASN A 33 3.85 8.12 -12.45
CA ASN A 33 4.46 9.10 -13.36
C ASN A 33 3.60 9.53 -14.56
N THR A 34 2.49 8.84 -14.80
CA THR A 34 1.59 9.12 -15.91
C THR A 34 0.25 9.61 -15.34
N PRO A 35 -0.11 10.89 -15.49
CA PRO A 35 -1.39 11.40 -15.02
C PRO A 35 -2.55 10.67 -15.71
N GLY A 36 -3.60 10.36 -14.95
CA GLY A 36 -4.77 9.61 -15.40
C GLY A 36 -4.54 8.10 -15.58
N ARG A 37 -3.30 7.62 -15.48
CA ARG A 37 -3.02 6.18 -15.57
C ARG A 37 -3.39 5.49 -14.26
N ARG A 38 -4.34 4.57 -14.36
CA ARG A 38 -4.78 3.73 -13.23
C ARG A 38 -3.86 2.55 -13.04
N VAL A 39 -3.46 2.33 -11.79
CA VAL A 39 -2.71 1.18 -11.30
C VAL A 39 -3.65 0.34 -10.46
N GLN A 40 -3.77 -0.94 -10.79
CA GLN A 40 -4.67 -1.84 -10.10
C GLN A 40 -4.00 -2.42 -8.85
N LEU A 41 -4.73 -2.44 -7.76
CA LEU A 41 -4.39 -3.08 -6.49
C LEU A 41 -5.20 -4.36 -6.34
N GLY A 42 -4.55 -5.46 -6.01
CA GLY A 42 -5.28 -6.71 -5.82
C GLY A 42 -4.39 -7.88 -5.42
N ARG A 43 -4.96 -9.08 -5.42
CA ARG A 43 -4.22 -10.31 -5.12
C ARG A 43 -3.54 -10.89 -6.36
N LYS A 44 -2.32 -11.41 -6.18
CA LYS A 44 -1.59 -12.12 -7.25
C LYS A 44 -2.44 -13.28 -7.79
N SER A 45 -2.67 -13.29 -9.11
CA SER A 45 -3.39 -14.37 -9.80
C SER A 45 -2.41 -15.17 -10.65
N ALA A 46 -2.51 -16.50 -10.64
CA ALA A 46 -1.68 -17.39 -11.46
C ALA A 46 -1.78 -17.11 -12.97
N LYS A 47 -2.86 -16.44 -13.41
CA LYS A 47 -3.10 -16.04 -14.80
C LYS A 47 -2.64 -14.61 -15.13
N SER A 48 -2.01 -13.87 -14.22
CA SER A 48 -1.43 -12.57 -14.56
C SER A 48 0.02 -12.79 -14.98
N PRO A 49 0.34 -12.80 -16.29
CA PRO A 49 1.71 -12.95 -16.73
C PRO A 49 2.52 -11.77 -16.17
N THR A 50 3.61 -12.11 -15.50
CA THR A 50 4.68 -11.23 -15.04
C THR A 50 5.13 -10.28 -16.14
N ALA A 51 4.51 -9.09 -16.26
CA ALA A 51 5.04 -7.97 -17.07
C ALA A 51 4.26 -6.66 -16.91
N ASP A 52 3.00 -6.67 -16.49
CA ASP A 52 2.24 -5.43 -16.37
C ASP A 52 2.70 -4.63 -15.15
N LYS A 53 3.60 -3.64 -15.37
CA LYS A 53 3.95 -2.54 -14.45
C LYS A 53 2.73 -1.70 -13.98
N LYS A 54 1.51 -2.15 -14.28
CA LYS A 54 0.21 -1.52 -14.01
C LYS A 54 -0.53 -2.17 -12.84
N GLN A 55 0.02 -3.21 -12.22
CA GLN A 55 -0.64 -3.91 -11.12
C GLN A 55 0.29 -4.11 -9.92
N VAL A 56 -0.24 -3.88 -8.73
CA VAL A 56 0.42 -4.08 -7.45
C VAL A 56 -0.31 -5.19 -6.73
N TYR A 57 0.45 -6.23 -6.40
CA TYR A 57 -0.11 -7.44 -5.83
C TYR A 57 0.14 -7.55 -4.33
N PHE A 58 -0.86 -8.06 -3.63
CA PHE A 58 -0.80 -8.51 -2.26
C PHE A 58 -0.99 -10.02 -2.19
N ASP A 59 -0.32 -10.68 -1.25
CA ASP A 59 -0.40 -12.12 -1.04
C ASP A 59 -1.37 -12.45 0.12
N SER A 60 -2.56 -11.83 0.13
CA SER A 60 -3.61 -12.11 1.13
C SER A 60 -4.94 -12.44 0.44
N SER A 61 -5.57 -13.54 0.86
CA SER A 61 -6.83 -14.05 0.28
C SER A 61 -8.03 -13.14 0.56
N VAL A 62 -7.94 -12.29 1.59
CA VAL A 62 -8.94 -11.26 1.92
C VAL A 62 -9.02 -10.16 0.84
N VAL A 63 -8.00 -10.06 -0.01
CA VAL A 63 -7.91 -9.10 -1.10
C VAL A 63 -8.38 -9.76 -2.41
N SER A 64 -9.24 -9.03 -3.11
CA SER A 64 -9.78 -9.45 -4.40
C SER A 64 -8.71 -9.33 -5.49
N ARG A 65 -8.80 -10.13 -6.55
CA ARG A 65 -7.84 -10.05 -7.70
C ARG A 65 -7.81 -8.65 -8.32
N ARG A 66 -8.98 -8.01 -8.40
CA ARG A 66 -9.16 -6.59 -8.68
C ARG A 66 -9.89 -6.02 -7.46
N HIS A 67 -9.18 -5.31 -6.61
CA HIS A 67 -9.75 -4.84 -5.34
C HIS A 67 -9.96 -3.33 -5.37
N ALA A 68 -8.91 -2.59 -5.73
CA ALA A 68 -8.99 -1.15 -5.91
C ALA A 68 -8.10 -0.69 -7.07
N GLU A 69 -8.28 0.55 -7.50
CA GLU A 69 -7.42 1.23 -8.47
C GLU A 69 -6.92 2.53 -7.86
N VAL A 70 -5.65 2.85 -8.10
CA VAL A 70 -5.05 4.13 -7.72
C VAL A 70 -4.50 4.85 -8.94
N TRP A 71 -4.67 6.17 -8.99
CA TRP A 71 -4.11 6.99 -10.06
C TRP A 71 -3.74 8.36 -9.52
N GLN A 72 -2.93 9.09 -10.30
CA GLN A 72 -2.67 10.49 -10.04
C GLN A 72 -3.40 11.35 -11.06
N GLU A 73 -4.00 12.45 -10.59
CA GLU A 73 -4.69 13.44 -11.41
C GLU A 73 -4.54 14.81 -10.74
N GLY A 74 -4.11 15.84 -11.48
CA GLY A 74 -4.04 17.22 -10.96
C GLY A 74 -3.20 17.38 -9.68
N ASN A 75 -2.04 16.72 -9.61
CA ASN A 75 -1.16 16.71 -8.42
C ASN A 75 -1.81 16.14 -7.15
N LYS A 76 -2.82 15.28 -7.32
CA LYS A 76 -3.49 14.55 -6.25
C LYS A 76 -3.52 13.06 -6.59
N ILE A 77 -3.43 12.22 -5.58
CA ILE A 77 -3.55 10.77 -5.76
C ILE A 77 -4.95 10.37 -5.33
N PHE A 78 -5.59 9.56 -6.16
CA PHE A 78 -6.94 9.06 -5.91
C PHE A 78 -6.93 7.54 -5.81
N ILE A 79 -7.89 7.02 -5.05
CA ILE A 79 -8.22 5.61 -4.98
C ILE A 79 -9.69 5.38 -5.28
N GLN A 80 -10.01 4.26 -5.93
CA GLN A 80 -11.36 3.78 -6.15
C GLN A 80 -11.43 2.28 -5.85
N ASP A 81 -12.42 1.87 -5.06
CA ASP A 81 -12.77 0.46 -4.88
C ASP A 81 -13.45 -0.06 -6.14
N THR A 82 -12.97 -1.20 -6.66
CA THR A 82 -13.47 -1.81 -7.89
C THR A 82 -14.37 -3.00 -7.59
N GLN A 83 -15.43 -2.77 -6.82
CA GLN A 83 -16.38 -3.81 -6.43
C GLN A 83 -15.71 -4.93 -5.63
N SER A 84 -14.88 -4.57 -4.65
CA SER A 84 -14.19 -5.57 -3.86
C SER A 84 -15.16 -6.37 -2.99
N ALA A 85 -14.83 -7.65 -2.76
CA ALA A 85 -15.70 -8.54 -1.98
C ALA A 85 -15.81 -8.08 -0.51
N ASN A 86 -14.67 -7.72 0.09
CA ASN A 86 -14.58 -7.38 1.51
C ASN A 86 -14.52 -5.87 1.77
N GLY A 87 -14.55 -5.04 0.72
CA GLY A 87 -14.47 -3.58 0.83
C GLY A 87 -13.05 -3.02 0.99
N THR A 88 -12.89 -1.77 0.54
CA THR A 88 -11.75 -0.90 0.84
C THR A 88 -12.15 0.16 1.87
N PHE A 89 -11.29 0.42 2.85
CA PHE A 89 -11.48 1.42 3.89
C PHE A 89 -10.34 2.43 3.87
N VAL A 90 -10.65 3.71 4.13
CA VAL A 90 -9.66 4.77 4.31
C VAL A 90 -9.98 5.50 5.60
N ASN A 91 -9.00 5.59 6.50
CA ASN A 91 -9.12 6.16 7.84
C ASN A 91 -10.31 5.57 8.63
N GLY A 92 -10.49 4.25 8.55
CA GLY A 92 -11.61 3.52 9.17
C GLY A 92 -12.98 3.75 8.50
N ARG A 93 -13.06 4.52 7.41
CA ARG A 93 -14.30 4.74 6.65
C ARG A 93 -14.31 3.91 5.38
N ARG A 94 -15.37 3.14 5.19
CA ARG A 94 -15.53 2.34 3.97
C ARG A 94 -15.83 3.20 2.75
N LEU A 95 -15.16 2.93 1.63
CA LEU A 95 -15.31 3.72 0.40
C LEU A 95 -16.56 3.38 -0.41
N SER A 96 -16.97 2.12 -0.44
CA SER A 96 -18.13 1.63 -1.19
C SER A 96 -19.07 0.79 -0.32
N PRO A 97 -20.37 0.71 -0.67
CA PRO A 97 -21.25 -0.38 -0.26
C PRO A 97 -20.79 -1.73 -0.80
N GLU A 98 -21.27 -2.83 -0.20
CA GLU A 98 -20.83 -4.17 -0.60
C GLU A 98 -21.21 -4.44 -2.06
N GLY A 99 -20.25 -4.94 -2.84
CA GLY A 99 -20.51 -5.30 -4.23
C GLY A 99 -20.80 -4.11 -5.15
N ARG A 100 -20.39 -2.88 -4.81
CA ARG A 100 -20.41 -1.70 -5.69
C ARG A 100 -19.05 -1.05 -5.81
N ASP A 101 -18.81 -0.37 -6.92
CA ASP A 101 -17.66 0.52 -7.06
C ASP A 101 -17.80 1.76 -6.17
N SER A 102 -16.68 2.28 -5.67
CA SER A 102 -16.70 3.53 -4.89
C SER A 102 -16.59 4.76 -5.78
N TYR A 103 -16.89 5.92 -5.21
CA TYR A 103 -16.40 7.18 -5.77
C TYR A 103 -14.88 7.28 -5.61
N ARG A 104 -14.25 8.13 -6.43
CA ARG A 104 -12.83 8.46 -6.28
C ARG A 104 -12.60 9.16 -4.94
N TYR A 105 -11.68 8.65 -4.15
CA TYR A 105 -11.28 9.22 -2.87
C TYR A 105 -9.88 9.80 -2.97
N GLU A 106 -9.69 11.06 -2.57
CA GLU A 106 -8.39 11.72 -2.57
C GLU A 106 -7.54 11.21 -1.39
N LEU A 107 -6.44 10.54 -1.70
CA LEU A 107 -5.47 10.03 -0.73
C LEU A 107 -4.50 11.13 -0.31
N LYS A 108 -4.29 11.25 1.00
CA LYS A 108 -3.32 12.16 1.60
C LYS A 108 -2.21 11.39 2.30
N THR A 109 -1.05 12.04 2.42
CA THR A 109 0.05 11.52 3.22
C THR A 109 -0.40 11.30 4.66
N ASN A 110 -0.03 10.15 5.22
CA ASN A 110 -0.40 9.67 6.54
C ASN A 110 -1.84 9.15 6.65
N ASP A 111 -2.60 9.05 5.55
CA ASP A 111 -3.85 8.30 5.55
C ASP A 111 -3.59 6.81 5.80
N VAL A 112 -4.50 6.18 6.53
CA VAL A 112 -4.52 4.73 6.74
C VAL A 112 -5.47 4.12 5.74
N LEU A 113 -5.00 3.15 4.99
CA LEU A 113 -5.80 2.40 4.05
C LEU A 113 -5.90 0.96 4.50
N GLU A 114 -7.09 0.40 4.38
CA GLU A 114 -7.38 -0.99 4.74
C GLU A 114 -8.04 -1.71 3.57
N PHE A 115 -7.57 -2.92 3.28
CA PHE A 115 -8.17 -3.81 2.29
C PHE A 115 -8.69 -5.07 2.95
N GLY A 116 -9.99 -5.29 2.78
CA GLY A 116 -10.71 -6.45 3.28
C GLY A 116 -10.85 -6.52 4.81
N THR A 117 -11.31 -7.68 5.27
CA THR A 117 -11.60 -7.98 6.68
C THR A 117 -10.84 -9.23 7.10
N ASP A 118 -10.55 -9.36 8.40
CA ASP A 118 -9.91 -10.54 8.95
C ASP A 118 -10.81 -11.77 8.74
N ILE A 119 -10.26 -12.83 8.16
CA ILE A 119 -10.97 -14.11 8.00
C ILE A 119 -10.54 -15.02 9.16
N HIS A 120 -11.48 -15.31 10.06
CA HIS A 120 -11.28 -16.25 11.15
C HIS A 120 -11.36 -17.70 10.66
N GLY A 121 -10.43 -18.52 11.12
CA GLY A 121 -10.42 -19.96 10.92
C GLY A 121 -11.27 -20.70 11.97
N TYR A 122 -11.17 -22.02 11.96
CA TYR A 122 -12.00 -22.91 12.79
C TYR A 122 -11.82 -22.73 14.31
N TYR A 123 -10.66 -22.22 14.75
CA TYR A 123 -10.31 -22.05 16.17
C TYR A 123 -10.21 -20.57 16.59
N ASP A 124 -10.96 -19.68 15.93
CA ASP A 124 -10.89 -18.21 16.17
C ASP A 124 -9.51 -17.59 15.87
N THR A 125 -8.58 -18.38 15.32
CA THR A 125 -7.32 -17.90 14.80
C THR A 125 -7.57 -17.18 13.48
N ILE A 126 -6.98 -15.99 13.29
CA ILE A 126 -7.09 -15.27 12.02
C ILE A 126 -6.32 -16.06 10.95
N ALA A 127 -7.05 -16.70 10.05
CA ALA A 127 -6.48 -17.45 8.94
C ALA A 127 -5.87 -16.50 7.90
N HIS A 128 -6.49 -15.33 7.72
CA HIS A 128 -5.98 -14.29 6.83
C HIS A 128 -6.26 -12.89 7.38
N HIS A 129 -5.18 -12.13 7.58
CA HIS A 129 -5.27 -10.77 8.07
C HIS A 129 -5.73 -9.80 6.98
N ARG A 130 -6.60 -8.85 7.34
CA ARG A 130 -6.90 -7.65 6.55
C ARG A 130 -5.63 -6.87 6.30
N ILE A 131 -5.51 -6.20 5.16
CA ILE A 131 -4.31 -5.42 4.88
C ILE A 131 -4.48 -4.02 5.43
N VAL A 132 -3.65 -3.60 6.39
CA VAL A 132 -3.65 -2.22 6.89
C VAL A 132 -2.31 -1.58 6.53
N CYS A 133 -2.37 -0.43 5.88
CA CYS A 133 -1.18 0.28 5.44
C CYS A 133 -1.31 1.79 5.59
N ARG A 134 -0.22 2.43 6.00
CA ARG A 134 -0.08 3.88 5.96
C ARG A 134 0.39 4.30 4.59
N ILE A 135 -0.25 5.32 4.05
CA ILE A 135 0.07 5.89 2.77
C ILE A 135 1.00 7.08 2.95
N VAL A 136 1.97 7.22 2.05
CA VAL A 136 2.73 8.45 1.87
C VAL A 136 2.69 8.84 0.39
N CYS A 137 2.07 9.99 0.11
CA CYS A 137 1.99 10.57 -1.21
C CYS A 137 3.22 11.46 -1.42
N VAL A 138 3.94 11.24 -2.52
CA VAL A 138 5.13 12.01 -2.87
C VAL A 138 5.03 12.45 -4.32
N PHE A 139 5.04 13.75 -4.55
CA PHE A 139 4.93 14.37 -5.86
C PHE A 139 6.28 14.93 -6.36
N THR A 140 7.22 15.21 -5.46
CA THR A 140 8.53 15.80 -5.80
C THR A 140 9.70 15.16 -5.04
N GLN A 141 10.91 15.37 -5.57
CA GLN A 141 12.15 14.91 -4.92
C GLN A 141 12.39 15.58 -3.56
N VAL A 142 11.95 16.84 -3.40
CA VAL A 142 12.06 17.57 -2.13
C VAL A 142 11.19 16.92 -1.05
N GLU A 143 9.99 16.45 -1.42
CA GLU A 143 9.10 15.76 -0.49
C GLU A 143 9.66 14.41 -0.03
N VAL A 144 10.36 13.65 -0.89
CA VAL A 144 11.08 12.42 -0.46
C VAL A 144 12.09 12.74 0.63
N ALA A 145 12.91 13.76 0.41
CA ALA A 145 13.95 14.15 1.35
C ALA A 145 13.33 14.55 2.70
N MET A 146 12.23 15.31 2.68
CA MET A 146 11.50 15.70 3.89
C MET A 146 10.93 14.48 4.65
N VAL A 147 10.30 13.53 3.94
CA VAL A 147 9.77 12.30 4.54
C VAL A 147 10.88 11.44 5.14
N ALA A 148 11.97 11.23 4.41
CA ALA A 148 13.12 10.45 4.88
C ALA A 148 13.77 11.10 6.12
N MET A 149 13.93 12.43 6.13
CA MET A 149 14.45 13.18 7.27
C MET A 149 13.49 13.11 8.48
N ALA A 150 12.18 13.15 8.27
CA ALA A 150 11.19 13.02 9.34
C ALA A 150 11.16 11.61 9.95
N ASP A 151 11.32 10.57 9.13
CA ASP A 151 11.37 9.18 9.60
C ASP A 151 12.65 8.88 10.40
N SER A 152 13.79 9.44 9.96
CA SER A 152 15.08 9.39 10.67
C SER A 152 14.98 9.94 12.10
N ARG A 153 14.13 10.96 12.31
CA ARG A 153 13.90 11.58 13.62
C ARG A 153 12.94 10.77 14.49
N ARG A 154 11.97 10.05 13.89
CA ARG A 154 11.02 9.20 14.62
C ARG A 154 11.67 7.91 15.13
N HIS A 155 12.65 7.36 14.41
CA HIS A 155 13.44 6.22 14.86
C HIS A 155 14.20 6.45 16.19
N ARG A 156 14.39 7.70 16.64
CA ARG A 156 15.00 8.01 17.94
C ARG A 156 14.01 8.00 19.13
N ARG A 157 12.71 7.84 18.91
CA ARG A 157 11.67 7.90 19.98
C ARG A 157 10.96 6.57 20.27
N GLY A 158 11.55 5.44 19.91
CA GLY A 158 11.15 4.14 20.45
C GLY A 158 9.78 3.64 19.97
N TYR A 159 9.73 3.14 18.74
CA TYR A 159 8.76 2.12 18.31
C TYR A 159 9.53 1.13 17.44
N SER A 160 9.92 0.00 18.04
CA SER A 160 10.44 -1.15 17.29
C SER A 160 9.33 -1.73 16.44
N VAL A 161 9.43 -1.54 15.12
CA VAL A 161 8.82 -2.49 14.18
C VAL A 161 9.84 -3.60 14.03
N THR A 162 9.71 -4.66 14.83
CA THR A 162 10.42 -5.91 14.59
C THR A 162 9.91 -6.53 13.29
N GLY A 163 10.56 -6.20 12.19
CA GLY A 163 10.69 -7.06 11.02
C GLY A 163 12.17 -7.36 10.86
N SER A 164 12.63 -8.45 11.48
CA SER A 164 13.99 -8.96 11.36
C SER A 164 14.44 -9.02 9.91
N ILE A 165 15.28 -8.08 9.51
CA ILE A 165 16.23 -8.24 8.43
C ILE A 165 17.50 -7.58 8.99
N TYR A 166 18.65 -8.24 8.82
CA TYR A 166 19.97 -7.95 9.42
C TYR A 166 20.32 -8.75 10.68
N LEU A 167 20.70 -10.01 10.44
CA LEU A 167 21.93 -10.58 10.97
C LEU A 167 22.51 -11.52 9.90
N PRO A 168 23.66 -11.22 9.27
CA PRO A 168 24.49 -12.28 8.71
C PRO A 168 25.26 -12.92 9.87
N ARG A 169 25.05 -14.23 10.08
CA ARG A 169 25.99 -15.04 10.87
C ARG A 169 27.35 -15.04 10.15
N GLN A 170 28.40 -14.95 10.96
CA GLN A 170 29.79 -15.23 10.55
C GLN A 170 29.93 -16.65 10.02
#